data_AF-A0A8D8X577-F1
#
_entry.id   AF-A0A8D8X577-F1
#
_cell.length_a   1.000
_cell.length_b   1.000
_cell.length_c   1.000
_cell.angle_alpha   90.00
_cell.angle_beta   90.00
_cell.angle_gamma   90.00
#
_symmetry.space_group_name_H-M   'P 1'
#
loop_
_entity.id
_entity.type
_entity.pdbx_description
1 polymer ?
#
loop_
_entity_poly.entity_id
_entity_poly.type
_entity_poly.pdbx_seq_one_letter_code
_entity_poly.pdbx_strand_id
1 'polypeptide(L)'
;MTVATCVLDSLLIANRGEIACRILRTAKKLGIRVVSVYSDIDTHALHVKLADEAYRLEGVTSLDTYLNQTKILEIARDAKCQAIHPGYGFLSENVEFARACEQNGVLFVGPSSEAIRTMGIKSNMLLIPVPPKRSC
;
A
#
# COMPACT_ATOMS: atom_id res chain seq x y z
N MET A 1 -10.14 -0.64 -24.12
CA MET A 1 -10.36 -0.78 -22.67
C MET A 1 -10.20 0.59 -22.06
N THR A 2 -11.31 1.20 -21.66
CA THR A 2 -11.34 2.53 -21.04
C THR A 2 -10.63 2.44 -19.70
N VAL A 3 -9.51 3.14 -19.53
CA VAL A 3 -8.91 3.33 -18.21
C VAL A 3 -9.87 4.25 -17.47
N ALA A 4 -10.74 3.70 -16.63
CA ALA A 4 -11.54 4.51 -15.74
C ALA A 4 -10.58 5.35 -14.90
N THR A 5 -10.58 6.66 -15.09
CA THR A 5 -9.96 7.61 -14.17
C THR A 5 -10.79 7.56 -12.89
N CYS A 6 -10.58 6.52 -12.09
CA CYS A 6 -11.19 6.40 -10.78
C CYS A 6 -10.53 7.48 -9.92
N VAL A 7 -11.26 8.57 -9.66
CA VAL A 7 -10.82 9.56 -8.68
C VAL A 7 -10.82 8.81 -7.36
N LEU A 8 -9.63 8.55 -6.82
CA LEU A 8 -9.50 7.92 -5.51
C LEU A 8 -9.88 8.94 -4.45
N ASP A 9 -10.94 8.69 -3.71
CA ASP A 9 -11.41 9.54 -2.62
C ASP A 9 -10.77 9.17 -1.29
N SER A 10 -10.33 7.90 -1.14
CA SER A 10 -9.77 7.40 0.12
C SER A 10 -8.60 6.43 -0.09
N LEU A 11 -7.55 6.62 0.70
CA LEU A 11 -6.30 5.86 0.63
C LEU A 11 -5.83 5.45 2.03
N LEU A 12 -5.62 4.14 2.23
CA LEU A 12 -4.92 3.63 3.41
C LEU A 12 -3.43 3.49 3.13
N ILE A 13 -2.58 3.98 4.03
CA ILE A 13 -1.13 3.83 3.97
C ILE A 13 -0.71 2.71 4.91
N ALA A 14 -0.31 1.57 4.36
CA ALA A 14 0.15 0.40 5.11
C ALA A 14 1.67 0.44 5.36
N ASN A 15 2.17 1.56 5.90
CA ASN A 15 3.59 1.78 6.17
C ASN A 15 3.78 2.81 7.30
N ARG A 16 5.03 3.06 7.73
CA ARG A 16 5.40 3.97 8.83
C ARG A 16 6.51 4.94 8.43
N GLY A 17 6.74 5.96 9.27
CA GLY A 17 7.91 6.83 9.14
C GLY A 17 7.84 7.82 7.96
N GLU A 18 8.99 8.12 7.37
CA GLU A 18 9.12 9.15 6.32
C GLU A 18 8.32 8.82 5.07
N ILE A 19 8.29 7.56 4.64
CA ILE A 19 7.55 7.16 3.44
C ILE A 19 6.06 7.37 3.60
N ALA A 20 5.52 7.05 4.77
CA ALA A 20 4.12 7.30 5.07
C ALA A 20 3.80 8.80 5.01
N CYS A 21 4.68 9.64 5.58
CA CYS A 21 4.54 11.10 5.48
C CYS A 21 4.60 11.61 4.03
N ARG A 22 5.48 11.03 3.20
CA ARG A 22 5.63 11.42 1.79
C ARG A 22 4.40 11.07 0.96
N ILE A 23 3.87 9.85 1.10
CA ILE A 23 2.64 9.43 0.42
C ILE A 23 1.47 10.31 0.86
N LEU A 24 1.34 10.53 2.17
CA LEU A 24 0.30 11.36 2.76
C LEU A 24 0.32 12.78 2.21
N ARG A 25 1.49 13.41 2.11
CA ARG A 25 1.62 14.76 1.53
C ARG A 25 1.11 14.82 0.09
N THR A 26 1.39 13.79 -0.71
CA THR A 26 0.90 13.71 -2.10
C THR A 26 -0.62 13.49 -2.13
N ALA A 27 -1.13 12.56 -1.33
CA ALA A 27 -2.56 12.28 -1.26
C ALA A 27 -3.37 13.49 -0.78
N LYS A 28 -2.88 14.23 0.22
CA LYS A 28 -3.49 15.49 0.68
C LYS A 28 -3.50 16.58 -0.39
N LYS A 29 -2.42 16.72 -1.17
CA LYS A 29 -2.38 17.66 -2.31
C LYS A 29 -3.42 17.32 -3.38
N LEU A 30 -3.77 16.04 -3.50
CA LEU A 30 -4.78 15.54 -4.43
C LEU A 30 -6.20 15.57 -3.85
N GLY A 31 -6.39 15.99 -2.59
CA GLY A 31 -7.71 16.03 -1.93
C GLY A 31 -8.25 14.67 -1.50
N ILE A 32 -7.38 13.65 -1.41
CA ILE A 32 -7.75 12.28 -1.03
C ILE A 32 -7.75 12.16 0.49
N ARG A 33 -8.80 11.55 1.08
CA ARG A 33 -8.85 11.20 2.50
C ARG A 33 -7.79 10.15 2.82
N VAL A 34 -6.90 10.44 3.76
CA VAL A 34 -5.78 9.56 4.09
C VAL A 34 -6.00 8.88 5.43
N VAL A 35 -5.98 7.55 5.40
CA VAL A 35 -6.01 6.68 6.58
C VAL A 35 -4.63 6.10 6.80
N SER A 36 -4.13 6.12 8.02
CA SER A 36 -2.83 5.57 8.37
C SER A 36 -2.91 4.51 9.45
N VAL A 37 -1.94 3.60 9.49
CA VAL A 37 -1.84 2.55 10.51
C VAL A 37 -0.59 2.75 11.36
N TYR A 38 -0.68 2.43 12.65
CA TYR A 38 0.45 2.59 13.57
C TYR A 38 0.51 1.53 14.66
N SER A 39 1.73 1.15 15.06
CA SER A 39 1.96 0.34 16.27
C SER A 39 2.02 1.22 17.51
N ASP A 40 1.95 0.63 18.71
CA ASP A 40 2.03 1.36 19.99
C ASP A 40 3.29 2.21 20.14
N ILE A 41 4.40 1.76 19.56
CA ILE A 41 5.67 2.48 19.57
C ILE A 41 5.59 3.74 18.70
N ASP A 42 4.70 3.74 17.71
CA ASP A 42 4.53 4.79 16.71
C ASP A 42 3.34 5.71 17.00
N THR A 43 2.69 5.62 18.17
CA THR A 43 1.52 6.45 18.53
C THR A 43 1.77 7.96 18.39
N HIS A 44 3.02 8.42 18.61
CA HIS A 44 3.38 9.83 18.49
C HIS A 44 4.11 10.17 17.19
N ALA A 45 4.21 9.23 16.25
CA ALA A 45 4.90 9.42 14.99
C ALA A 45 4.20 10.46 14.10
N LEU A 46 4.98 11.08 13.22
CA LEU A 46 4.51 12.19 12.40
C LEU A 46 3.42 11.76 11.40
N HIS A 47 3.50 10.56 10.84
CA HIS A 47 2.51 10.07 9.87
C HIS A 47 1.14 9.87 10.51
N VAL A 48 1.09 9.51 11.80
CA VAL A 48 -0.15 9.40 12.60
C VAL A 48 -0.79 10.77 12.78
N LYS A 49 0.00 11.78 13.18
CA LYS A 49 -0.50 13.14 13.43
C LYS A 49 -0.96 13.86 12.16
N LEU A 50 -0.37 13.52 11.01
CA LEU A 50 -0.69 14.16 9.75
C LEU A 50 -1.88 13.51 9.04
N ALA A 51 -2.23 12.26 9.38
CA ALA A 51 -3.31 11.53 8.71
C ALA A 51 -4.67 12.10 9.09
N ASP A 52 -5.67 11.90 8.23
CA ASP A 52 -7.04 12.31 8.55
C ASP A 52 -7.65 11.34 9.57
N GLU A 53 -7.32 10.06 9.43
CA GLU A 53 -7.63 9.02 10.39
C GLU A 53 -6.42 8.12 10.62
N ALA A 54 -6.29 7.60 11.85
CA ALA A 54 -5.22 6.70 12.21
C ALA A 54 -5.73 5.53 13.04
N TYR A 55 -5.42 4.30 12.61
CA TYR A 55 -5.84 3.08 13.26
C TYR A 55 -4.67 2.39 13.93
N ARG A 56 -4.89 1.98 15.18
CA ARG A 56 -3.91 1.26 15.99
C ARG A 56 -3.84 -0.20 15.53
N LEU A 57 -2.63 -0.66 15.28
CA LEU A 57 -2.30 -2.07 15.08
C LEU A 57 -1.91 -2.66 16.44
N GLU A 58 -2.81 -3.47 17.00
CA GLU A 58 -2.55 -4.16 18.27
C GLU A 58 -1.46 -5.23 18.07
N GLY A 59 -0.43 -5.24 18.92
CA GLY A 59 0.61 -6.25 18.87
C GLY A 59 1.98 -5.73 19.30
N VAL A 60 2.90 -6.66 19.52
CA VAL A 60 4.26 -6.36 19.98
C VAL A 60 5.29 -6.56 18.86
N THR A 61 5.06 -7.53 17.97
CA THR A 61 5.99 -7.85 16.90
C THR A 61 5.62 -7.18 15.57
N SER A 62 6.57 -7.11 14.64
CA SER A 62 6.31 -6.65 13.27
C SER A 62 5.28 -7.53 12.56
N LEU A 63 5.21 -8.82 12.90
CA LEU A 63 4.22 -9.77 12.36
C LEU A 63 2.80 -9.50 12.86
N ASP A 64 2.67 -9.04 14.11
CA ASP A 64 1.37 -8.70 14.68
C ASP A 64 0.84 -7.35 14.18
N THR A 65 1.75 -6.51 13.67
CA THR A 65 1.50 -5.12 13.30
C THR A 65 1.60 -4.90 11.78
N TYR A 66 2.69 -4.30 11.28
CA TYR A 66 2.81 -3.84 9.90
C TYR A 66 2.89 -4.95 8.85
N LEU A 67 3.19 -6.20 9.24
CA LEU A 67 3.16 -7.36 8.36
C LEU A 67 1.85 -8.17 8.48
N ASN A 68 0.92 -7.74 9.34
CA ASN A 68 -0.37 -8.41 9.51
C ASN A 68 -1.35 -7.99 8.40
N GLN A 69 -1.35 -8.75 7.31
CA GLN A 69 -2.21 -8.51 6.16
C GLN A 69 -3.69 -8.46 6.52
N THR A 70 -4.14 -9.39 7.37
CA THR A 70 -5.55 -9.51 7.77
C THR A 70 -6.02 -8.24 8.48
N LYS A 71 -5.28 -7.77 9.50
CA LYS A 71 -5.62 -6.55 10.22
C LYS A 71 -5.63 -5.32 9.32
N ILE A 72 -4.67 -5.22 8.41
CA ILE A 72 -4.60 -4.07 7.49
C ILE A 72 -5.82 -4.06 6.54
N LEU A 73 -6.25 -5.22 6.05
CA LEU A 73 -7.44 -5.34 5.21
C LEU A 73 -8.73 -5.07 5.99
N GLU A 74 -8.83 -5.54 7.23
CA GLU A 74 -9.95 -5.24 8.13
C GLU A 74 -10.07 -3.72 8.36
N ILE A 75 -8.96 -3.05 8.71
CA ILE A 75 -8.93 -1.60 8.87
C ILE A 75 -9.32 -0.89 7.56
N ALA A 76 -8.81 -1.35 6.41
CA ALA A 76 -9.16 -0.76 5.12
C ALA A 76 -10.67 -0.86 4.84
N ARG A 77 -11.27 -2.00 5.19
CA ARG A 77 -12.71 -2.24 5.05
C ARG A 77 -13.52 -1.37 6.00
N ASP A 78 -13.15 -1.30 7.27
CA ASP A 78 -13.85 -0.54 8.30
C ASP A 78 -13.78 0.97 8.02
N ALA A 79 -12.62 1.45 7.58
CA ALA A 79 -12.41 2.84 7.18
C ALA A 79 -13.01 3.16 5.80
N LYS A 80 -13.50 2.15 5.08
CA LYS A 80 -14.05 2.21 3.71
C LYS A 80 -13.06 2.81 2.71
N CYS A 81 -11.80 2.41 2.81
CA CYS A 81 -10.75 2.85 1.90
C CYS A 81 -10.90 2.19 0.54
N GLN A 82 -10.82 3.00 -0.53
CA GLN A 82 -10.85 2.50 -1.91
C GLN A 82 -9.51 1.92 -2.34
N ALA A 83 -8.41 2.38 -1.76
CA ALA A 83 -7.06 1.95 -2.11
C ALA A 83 -6.17 1.73 -0.89
N ILE A 84 -5.17 0.85 -1.04
CA ILE A 84 -4.07 0.63 -0.09
C ILE A 84 -2.74 0.92 -0.77
N HIS A 85 -1.94 1.82 -0.18
CA HIS A 85 -0.56 2.06 -0.57
C HIS A 85 0.39 1.36 0.41
N PRO A 86 1.09 0.28 0.00
CA PRO A 86 2.02 -0.43 0.88
C PRO A 86 3.34 0.33 1.10
N GLY A 87 3.66 1.30 0.22
CA GLY A 87 4.95 2.00 0.26
C GLY A 87 6.04 1.12 -0.32
N TYR A 88 7.22 1.13 0.32
CA TYR A 88 8.31 0.21 0.02
C TYR A 88 8.64 -0.63 1.25
N GLY A 89 9.04 -1.89 1.04
CA GLY A 89 9.20 -2.87 2.11
C GLY A 89 7.87 -3.33 2.71
N PHE A 90 7.95 -4.16 3.75
CA PHE A 90 6.80 -4.82 4.38
C PHE A 90 5.99 -5.67 3.38
N LEU A 91 4.76 -5.27 3.10
CA LEU A 91 3.82 -6.00 2.25
C LEU A 91 3.90 -5.58 0.78
N SER A 92 4.78 -4.64 0.42
CA SER A 92 4.91 -4.13 -0.96
C SER A 92 5.30 -5.20 -1.98
N GLU A 93 5.96 -6.27 -1.54
CA GLU A 93 6.42 -7.38 -2.38
C GLU A 93 5.64 -8.68 -2.13
N ASN A 94 4.56 -8.61 -1.35
CA ASN A 94 3.79 -9.79 -1.00
C ASN A 94 2.67 -10.02 -2.02
N VAL A 95 2.82 -11.07 -2.84
CA VAL A 95 1.83 -11.47 -3.85
C VAL A 95 0.47 -11.75 -3.23
N GLU A 96 0.44 -12.43 -2.07
CA GLU A 96 -0.79 -12.77 -1.38
C GLU A 96 -1.53 -11.53 -0.88
N PHE A 97 -0.79 -10.50 -0.48
CA PHE A 97 -1.40 -9.23 -0.05
C PHE A 97 -2.06 -8.49 -1.21
N ALA A 98 -1.37 -8.38 -2.36
CA ALA A 98 -1.93 -7.76 -3.55
C ALA A 98 -3.19 -8.51 -4.02
N ARG A 99 -3.13 -9.85 -4.03
CA ARG A 99 -4.28 -10.71 -4.36
C ARG A 99 -5.43 -10.55 -3.37
N ALA A 100 -5.14 -10.45 -2.07
CA ALA A 100 -6.17 -10.24 -1.05
C ALA A 100 -6.83 -8.85 -1.19
N CYS A 101 -6.08 -7.82 -1.57
CA CYS A 101 -6.66 -6.51 -1.91
C CYS A 101 -7.64 -6.61 -3.09
N GLU A 102 -7.22 -7.27 -4.18
CA GLU A 102 -8.06 -7.52 -5.37
C GLU A 102 -9.35 -8.26 -5.01
N GLN A 103 -9.26 -9.30 -4.16
CA GLN A 103 -10.42 -10.09 -3.71
C GLN A 103 -11.40 -9.30 -2.83
N ASN A 104 -10.90 -8.32 -2.08
CA ASN A 104 -11.72 -7.46 -1.22
C ASN A 104 -12.22 -6.19 -1.93
N GLY A 105 -11.95 -6.05 -3.23
CA GLY A 105 -12.34 -4.88 -4.02
C GLY A 105 -11.60 -3.59 -3.64
N VAL A 106 -10.42 -3.73 -3.03
CA VAL A 106 -9.56 -2.60 -2.63
C VAL A 106 -8.42 -2.48 -3.64
N LEU A 107 -8.22 -1.28 -4.18
CA LEU A 107 -7.16 -1.03 -5.16
C LEU A 107 -5.79 -1.08 -4.47
N PHE A 108 -4.95 -2.00 -4.89
CA PHE A 108 -3.56 -2.03 -4.46
C PHE A 108 -2.72 -1.03 -5.29
N VAL A 109 -2.13 -0.02 -4.64
CA VAL A 109 -1.28 0.99 -5.30
C VAL A 109 0.12 0.43 -5.49
N GLY A 110 0.28 -0.41 -6.52
CA GLY A 110 1.53 -1.08 -6.85
C GLY A 110 1.39 -1.95 -8.12
N PRO A 111 2.43 -2.73 -8.48
CA PRO A 111 2.32 -3.72 -9.53
C PRO A 111 1.23 -4.75 -9.19
N SER A 112 0.56 -5.28 -10.22
CA SER A 112 -0.46 -6.32 -10.03
C SER A 112 0.12 -7.57 -9.37
N SER A 113 -0.73 -8.38 -8.74
CA SER A 113 -0.33 -9.65 -8.10
C SER A 113 0.49 -10.55 -9.06
N GLU A 114 0.11 -10.58 -10.33
CA GLU A 114 0.82 -11.31 -11.39
C GLU A 114 2.19 -10.71 -11.73
N ALA A 115 2.33 -9.38 -11.76
CA ALA A 115 3.60 -8.72 -11.97
C ALA A 115 4.56 -8.94 -10.79
N ILE A 116 4.06 -8.89 -9.55
CA ILE A 116 4.86 -9.21 -8.35
C ILE A 116 5.34 -10.66 -8.39
N ARG A 117 4.45 -11.61 -8.73
CA ARG A 117 4.81 -13.03 -8.87
C ARG A 117 5.92 -13.25 -9.90
N THR A 118 5.83 -12.56 -11.02
CA THR A 118 6.80 -12.69 -12.12
C THR A 118 8.16 -12.07 -11.76
N MET A 119 8.17 -10.94 -11.03
CA MET A 119 9.41 -10.27 -10.61
C MET A 119 10.05 -10.91 -9.36
N GLY A 120 9.28 -11.57 -8.49
CA GLY A 120 9.77 -12.21 -7.26
C GLY A 120 10.54 -13.52 -7.48
N ILE A 121 10.44 -14.12 -8.67
CA ILE A 121 11.21 -15.31 -9.03
C ILE A 121 12.63 -14.86 -9.44
N LYS A 122 13.60 -15.02 -8.53
CA LYS A 122 15.04 -14.73 -8.76
C LYS A 122 15.62 -15.38 -10.04
N SER A 123 14.97 -16.42 -10.58
CA SER A 123 15.39 -17.13 -11.81
C SER A 123 14.85 -16.53 -13.12
N ASN A 124 13.89 -15.58 -13.07
CA ASN A 124 13.26 -15.01 -14.27
C ASN A 124 13.63 -13.54 -14.54
N MET A 125 14.52 -12.94 -13.74
CA MET A 125 14.98 -11.56 -13.94
C MET A 125 15.73 -11.34 -15.28
N LEU A 126 16.00 -12.40 -16.05
CA LEU A 126 16.61 -12.33 -17.38
C LEU A 126 15.62 -12.38 -18.56
N LEU A 127 14.30 -12.48 -18.33
CA LEU A 127 13.30 -12.70 -19.40
C LEU A 127 12.18 -11.64 -19.47
N ILE A 128 12.44 -10.42 -19.01
CA ILE A 128 11.55 -9.30 -19.34
C ILE A 128 12.04 -8.73 -20.67
N PRO A 129 11.30 -8.84 -21.80
CA PRO A 129 11.71 -8.24 -23.06
C PRO A 129 11.73 -6.72 -22.89
N VAL A 130 12.94 -6.16 -22.78
CA VAL A 130 13.15 -4.72 -22.81
C VAL A 130 12.76 -4.26 -24.21
N PRO A 131 11.74 -3.40 -24.39
CA PRO A 131 11.43 -2.87 -25.71
C PRO A 131 12.67 -2.15 -26.25
N PRO A 132 13.04 -2.34 -27.53
CA PRO A 132 14.25 -1.74 -28.07
C PRO A 132 14.20 -0.22 -27.90
N LYS A 133 15.26 0.35 -27.32
CA LYS A 133 15.45 1.80 -27.23
C LYS A 133 15.28 2.39 -28.63
N ARG A 134 14.23 3.18 -28.85
CA ARG A 134 14.18 4.08 -30.01
C ARG A 134 15.29 5.12 -29.80
N SER A 135 16.34 4.99 -30.59
CA SER A 135 17.35 6.04 -30.75
C SER A 135 16.68 7.20 -31.49
N CYS A 136 16.59 8.36 -30.86
CA CYS A 136 16.58 9.63 -31.57
C CYS A 136 18.02 10.13 -31.64
#